data_AF-A0A8C1HF09-F1
#
_entry.id   AF-A0A8C1HF09-F1
#
_cell.length_a   1.000
_cell.length_b   1.000
_cell.length_c   1.000
_cell.angle_alpha   90.00
_cell.angle_beta   90.00
_cell.angle_gamma   90.00
#
_symmetry.space_group_name_H-M   'P 1'
#
loop_
_entity.id
_entity.type
_entity.pdbx_description
1 polymer ?
#
loop_
_entity_poly.entity_id
_entity_poly.type
_entity_poly.pdbx_seq_one_letter_code
_entity_poly.pdbx_strand_id
1 'polypeptide(L)'
;MTSLQTYPLSLLLVIAVHCSNSLEDNKIPSLCTGSPGIPGSPGLHGSPGQPGRDGRDGRDAQAGEKGERGDRGEPGHPGVRGLMGDRGDPGEKGERGSPGECAVAPKSAFSAKLSESRTSPLAVGDAVRFEKIILNEQGDYNPETGRFTCRVPGVYYFAVHATVYRSSLQFDLIKNGNTVASYFQIFGNWSKPASLSGGTLVHLIPGDQVWVQMALGEYTGFYSSSKTDSTFTGFLVYSDWKNSAVFA
;
A
#
# COMPACT_ATOMS: atom_id res chain seq x y z
N MET A 1 -10.75 -43.65 -62.78
CA MET A 1 -10.38 -44.04 -61.40
C MET A 1 -9.32 -43.07 -60.94
N THR A 2 -9.76 -41.92 -60.44
CA THR A 2 -8.93 -40.75 -60.10
C THR A 2 -9.56 -40.03 -58.93
N SER A 3 -8.71 -39.69 -57.95
CA SER A 3 -8.87 -38.65 -56.94
C SER A 3 -10.10 -38.73 -56.02
N LEU A 4 -9.86 -38.69 -54.70
CA LEU A 4 -10.46 -37.65 -53.86
C LEU A 4 -9.84 -37.64 -52.46
N GLN A 5 -9.25 -36.48 -52.20
CA GLN A 5 -8.74 -35.91 -50.97
C GLN A 5 -9.84 -35.77 -49.92
N THR A 6 -9.55 -36.10 -48.66
CA THR A 6 -10.45 -35.85 -47.53
C THR A 6 -9.71 -35.26 -46.32
N TYR A 7 -9.93 -33.97 -46.09
CA TYR A 7 -10.16 -33.41 -44.75
C TYR A 7 -11.63 -33.00 -44.74
N PRO A 8 -12.37 -33.16 -43.62
CA PRO A 8 -12.60 -31.93 -42.83
C PRO A 8 -12.89 -32.09 -41.32
N LEU A 9 -12.77 -30.92 -40.67
CA LEU A 9 -13.59 -30.34 -39.59
C LEU A 9 -13.57 -30.98 -38.18
N SER A 10 -12.80 -30.33 -37.32
CA SER A 10 -13.25 -29.64 -36.09
C SER A 10 -14.56 -30.09 -35.46
N LEU A 11 -14.48 -30.61 -34.22
CA LEU A 11 -15.57 -30.54 -33.26
C LEU A 11 -15.04 -30.15 -31.88
N LEU A 12 -15.63 -29.07 -31.36
CA LEU A 12 -15.46 -28.45 -30.05
C LEU A 12 -15.19 -29.46 -28.92
N LEU A 13 -14.12 -29.25 -28.16
CA LEU A 13 -14.10 -29.66 -26.75
C LEU A 13 -14.33 -28.43 -25.87
N VAL A 14 -15.42 -28.53 -25.12
CA VAL A 14 -16.03 -27.55 -24.25
C VAL A 14 -15.04 -27.03 -23.21
N ILE A 15 -14.79 -25.72 -23.24
CA ILE A 15 -14.20 -24.97 -22.13
C ILE A 15 -15.25 -24.92 -21.03
N ALA A 16 -15.07 -25.72 -19.98
CA ALA A 16 -15.79 -25.52 -18.73
C ALA A 16 -14.88 -25.82 -17.55
N VAL A 17 -14.88 -24.85 -16.65
CA VAL A 17 -14.37 -24.91 -15.27
C VAL A 17 -12.85 -24.84 -15.17
N HIS A 18 -12.33 -23.63 -15.09
CA HIS A 18 -11.85 -23.12 -13.79
C HIS A 18 -12.41 -21.71 -13.63
N CYS A 19 -13.52 -21.59 -12.87
CA CYS A 19 -13.81 -20.34 -12.18
C CYS A 19 -12.63 -20.11 -11.23
N SER A 20 -11.61 -19.42 -11.73
CA SER A 20 -10.75 -18.65 -10.86
C SER A 20 -11.66 -17.58 -10.30
N ASN A 21 -12.25 -17.83 -9.14
CA ASN A 21 -12.66 -16.75 -8.27
C ASN A 21 -11.35 -16.02 -7.95
N SER A 22 -10.99 -15.08 -8.81
CA SER A 22 -10.16 -13.96 -8.44
C SER A 22 -10.92 -13.32 -7.29
N LEU A 23 -10.57 -13.69 -6.06
CA LEU A 23 -10.91 -12.93 -4.88
C LEU A 23 -10.36 -11.55 -5.17
N GLU A 24 -11.23 -10.66 -5.66
CA GLU A 24 -10.90 -9.26 -5.85
C GLU A 24 -10.21 -8.79 -4.57
N ASP A 25 -8.99 -8.30 -4.76
CA ASP A 25 -8.07 -7.87 -3.74
C ASP A 25 -8.77 -7.27 -2.53
N ASN A 26 -8.75 -8.01 -1.41
CA ASN A 26 -8.60 -7.49 -0.05
C ASN A 26 -9.25 -6.12 0.26
N LYS A 27 -10.48 -5.88 -0.21
CA LYS A 27 -11.32 -4.84 0.36
C LYS A 27 -12.03 -5.45 1.54
N ILE A 28 -11.39 -5.40 2.71
CA ILE A 28 -12.15 -5.37 3.95
C ILE A 28 -12.90 -4.02 3.90
N PRO A 29 -14.23 -3.99 3.66
CA PRO A 29 -14.93 -2.75 3.29
C PRO A 29 -15.06 -1.74 4.45
N SER A 30 -14.46 -2.03 5.60
CA SER A 30 -14.69 -1.30 6.85
C SER A 30 -13.49 -0.53 7.39
N LEU A 31 -12.31 -0.55 6.74
CA LEU A 31 -11.12 0.16 7.24
C LEU A 31 -10.73 1.44 6.48
N CYS A 32 -11.31 1.73 5.32
CA CYS A 32 -10.80 2.82 4.47
C CYS A 32 -11.91 3.76 3.97
N THR A 33 -12.50 4.52 4.88
CA THR A 33 -13.13 5.79 4.51
C THR A 33 -12.09 6.87 4.78
N GLY A 34 -11.40 7.35 3.73
CA GLY A 34 -10.49 8.49 3.87
C GLY A 34 -11.20 9.64 4.57
N SER A 35 -10.53 10.32 5.50
CA SER A 35 -11.10 11.44 6.24
C SER A 35 -11.64 12.50 5.27
N PRO A 36 -12.80 13.13 5.55
CA PRO A 36 -13.28 14.23 4.72
C PRO A 36 -12.19 15.30 4.59
N GLY A 37 -11.96 15.80 3.36
CA GLY A 37 -11.05 16.90 3.13
C GLY A 37 -11.40 18.14 3.97
N ILE A 38 -10.39 18.95 4.29
CA ILE A 38 -10.56 20.16 5.10
C ILE A 38 -11.57 21.11 4.41
N PRO A 39 -12.54 21.69 5.14
CA PRO A 39 -13.43 22.70 4.57
C PRO A 39 -12.64 23.87 3.95
N GLY A 40 -13.05 24.35 2.79
CA GLY A 40 -12.44 25.53 2.19
C GLY A 40 -12.55 26.78 3.07
N SER A 41 -11.66 27.75 2.86
CA SER A 41 -11.63 29.01 3.62
C SER A 41 -12.91 29.84 3.42
N PRO A 42 -13.32 30.66 4.41
CA PRO A 42 -14.41 31.62 4.23
C PRO A 42 -14.14 32.56 3.04
N GLY A 43 -15.19 32.95 2.31
CA GLY A 43 -15.06 33.93 1.24
C GLY A 43 -14.72 35.35 1.73
N LEU A 44 -14.27 36.19 0.80
CA LEU A 44 -13.85 37.58 1.08
C LEU A 44 -15.03 38.46 1.52
N HIS A 45 -14.75 39.51 2.30
CA HIS A 45 -15.75 40.49 2.70
C HIS A 45 -16.23 41.33 1.50
N GLY A 46 -17.52 41.66 1.46
CA GLY A 46 -18.08 42.55 0.43
C GLY A 46 -17.48 43.96 0.48
N SER A 47 -17.53 44.67 -0.65
CA SER A 47 -17.06 46.05 -0.75
C SER A 47 -17.96 47.03 0.04
N PRO A 48 -17.42 48.17 0.52
CA PRO A 48 -18.23 49.22 1.14
C PRO A 48 -19.32 49.76 0.20
N GLY A 49 -20.48 50.11 0.76
CA GLY A 49 -21.56 50.76 0.01
C GLY A 49 -21.16 52.13 -0.55
N GLN A 50 -21.83 52.56 -1.62
CA GLN A 50 -21.58 53.87 -2.23
C GLN A 50 -22.01 55.02 -1.31
N PRO A 51 -21.35 56.21 -1.39
CA PRO A 51 -21.78 57.41 -0.67
C PRO A 51 -23.23 57.80 -1.00
N GLY A 52 -23.93 58.41 -0.03
CA GLY A 52 -25.28 58.95 -0.24
C GLY A 52 -25.28 60.09 -1.26
N ARG A 53 -26.44 60.33 -1.89
CA ARG A 53 -26.65 61.48 -2.79
C ARG A 53 -26.74 62.78 -1.99
N ASP A 54 -26.26 63.87 -2.59
CA ASP A 54 -26.36 65.21 -2.00
C ASP A 54 -27.82 65.64 -1.77
N GLY A 55 -28.03 66.48 -0.75
CA GLY A 55 -29.34 67.05 -0.45
C GLY A 55 -29.85 67.95 -1.58
N ARG A 56 -31.18 68.09 -1.69
CA ARG A 56 -31.77 69.04 -2.64
C ARG A 56 -31.61 70.47 -2.11
N ASP A 57 -31.30 71.41 -3.00
CA ASP A 57 -31.23 72.82 -2.66
C ASP A 57 -32.55 73.32 -2.06
N GLY A 58 -32.44 74.24 -1.08
CA GLY A 58 -33.60 74.88 -0.47
C GLY A 58 -34.39 75.67 -1.53
N ARG A 59 -35.73 75.65 -1.43
CA ARG A 59 -36.57 76.45 -2.32
C ARG A 59 -36.43 77.93 -1.96
N ASP A 60 -36.25 78.77 -2.99
CA ASP A 60 -36.25 80.21 -2.84
C ASP A 60 -37.55 80.70 -2.19
N ALA A 61 -37.43 81.60 -1.20
CA ALA A 61 -38.58 82.20 -0.55
C ALA A 61 -39.35 83.09 -1.55
N GLN A 62 -40.67 82.92 -1.60
CA GLN A 62 -41.56 83.75 -2.40
C GLN A 62 -41.57 85.18 -1.84
N ALA A 63 -41.35 86.17 -2.71
CA ALA A 63 -41.25 87.58 -2.33
C ALA A 63 -42.56 88.10 -1.72
N GLY A 64 -42.51 88.59 -0.48
CA GLY A 64 -43.60 89.29 0.20
C GLY A 64 -43.46 90.81 0.17
N GLU A 65 -44.58 91.52 0.29
CA GLU A 65 -44.65 92.99 0.32
C GLU A 65 -43.84 93.62 1.47
N LYS A 66 -43.38 94.85 1.21
CA LYS A 66 -42.39 95.61 1.99
C LYS A 66 -42.86 95.86 3.44
N GLY A 67 -42.30 95.09 4.37
CA GLY A 67 -42.29 95.32 5.83
C GLY A 67 -40.88 95.09 6.38
N GLU A 68 -40.62 95.52 7.64
CA GLU A 68 -39.31 95.54 8.29
C GLU A 68 -38.48 94.26 8.12
N ARG A 69 -37.15 94.42 7.98
CA ARG A 69 -36.17 93.36 7.67
C ARG A 69 -36.39 92.14 8.58
N GLY A 70 -37.04 91.11 8.06
CA GLY A 70 -37.13 89.80 8.71
C GLY A 70 -35.75 89.16 8.80
N ASP A 71 -35.53 88.41 9.88
CA ASP A 71 -34.30 87.66 10.11
C ASP A 71 -33.97 86.74 8.93
N ARG A 72 -32.67 86.58 8.65
CA ARG A 72 -32.17 85.70 7.58
C ARG A 72 -32.78 84.30 7.79
N GLY A 73 -33.45 83.76 6.77
CA GLY A 73 -34.01 82.42 6.82
C GLY A 73 -32.95 81.41 7.27
N GLU A 74 -33.33 80.51 8.18
CA GLU A 74 -32.38 79.54 8.72
C GLU A 74 -31.78 78.68 7.60
N PRO A 75 -30.50 78.25 7.74
CA PRO A 75 -29.90 77.31 6.81
C PRO A 75 -30.79 76.07 6.60
N GLY A 76 -30.88 75.61 5.34
CA GLY A 76 -31.54 74.36 5.03
C GLY A 76 -31.00 73.22 5.89
N HIS A 77 -31.88 72.34 6.34
CA HIS A 77 -31.48 71.24 7.20
C HIS A 77 -30.46 70.33 6.47
N PRO A 78 -29.49 69.73 7.19
CA PRO A 78 -28.57 68.78 6.58
C PRO A 78 -29.31 67.68 5.82
N GLY A 79 -28.78 67.27 4.67
CA GLY A 79 -29.32 66.17 3.89
C GLY A 79 -29.43 64.90 4.73
N VAL A 80 -30.46 64.09 4.48
CA VAL A 80 -30.66 62.83 5.20
C VAL A 80 -29.46 61.91 4.95
N ARG A 81 -28.91 61.32 6.03
CA ARG A 81 -27.82 60.35 5.91
C ARG A 81 -28.21 59.25 4.92
N GLY A 82 -27.33 58.97 3.95
CA GLY A 82 -27.54 57.88 2.99
C GLY A 82 -27.82 56.56 3.72
N LEU A 83 -28.68 55.73 3.13
CA LEU A 83 -28.98 54.40 3.67
C LEU A 83 -27.69 53.58 3.77
N MET A 84 -27.57 52.79 4.84
CA MET A 84 -26.47 51.83 4.96
C MET A 84 -26.53 50.88 3.76
N GLY A 85 -25.39 50.67 3.10
CA GLY A 85 -25.31 49.71 2.00
C GLY A 85 -25.71 48.31 2.46
N ASP A 86 -26.33 47.54 1.57
CA ASP A 86 -26.73 46.17 1.87
C ASP A 86 -25.50 45.34 2.26
N ARG A 87 -25.71 44.41 3.21
CA ARG A 87 -24.67 43.46 3.59
C ARG A 87 -24.33 42.61 2.37
N GLY A 88 -23.04 42.58 1.99
CA GLY A 88 -22.58 41.71 0.90
C GLY A 88 -22.94 40.25 1.14
N ASP A 89 -23.20 39.53 0.05
CA ASP A 89 -23.59 38.12 0.10
C ASP A 89 -22.52 37.26 0.81
N PRO A 90 -22.92 36.18 1.50
CA PRO A 90 -21.97 35.19 1.99
C PRO A 90 -21.13 34.66 0.82
N GLY A 91 -19.81 34.60 1.00
CA GLY A 91 -18.94 34.01 -0.01
C GLY A 91 -19.25 32.53 -0.25
N GLU A 92 -18.93 32.04 -1.45
CA GLU A 92 -19.21 30.67 -1.83
C GLU A 92 -18.49 29.68 -0.91
N LYS A 93 -19.18 28.57 -0.62
CA LYS A 93 -18.60 27.46 0.14
C LYS A 93 -17.46 26.86 -0.69
N GLY A 94 -16.25 26.83 -0.14
CA GLY A 94 -15.12 26.21 -0.81
C GLY A 94 -15.38 24.73 -1.14
N GLU A 95 -14.77 24.28 -2.24
CA GLU A 95 -14.95 22.91 -2.73
C GLU A 95 -14.52 21.87 -1.69
N ARG A 96 -15.21 20.73 -1.68
CA ARG A 96 -14.81 19.60 -0.86
C ARG A 96 -13.47 19.09 -1.38
N GLY A 97 -12.46 18.98 -0.50
CA GLY A 97 -11.21 18.31 -0.85
C GLY A 97 -11.47 16.88 -1.37
N SER A 98 -10.64 16.44 -2.30
CA SER A 98 -10.73 15.08 -2.86
C SER A 98 -10.70 14.03 -1.75
N PRO A 99 -11.45 12.91 -1.87
CA PRO A 99 -11.30 11.78 -0.96
C PRO A 99 -9.82 11.35 -0.88
N GLY A 100 -9.32 11.08 0.32
CA GLY A 100 -7.99 10.49 0.48
C GLY A 100 -7.92 9.12 -0.22
N GLU A 101 -6.80 8.83 -0.89
CA GLU A 101 -6.59 7.53 -1.54
C GLU A 101 -6.43 6.44 -0.48
N CYS A 102 -7.15 5.32 -0.65
CA CYS A 102 -7.00 4.14 0.19
C CYS A 102 -5.66 3.47 -0.10
N ALA A 103 -4.65 3.68 0.75
CA ALA A 103 -3.39 2.96 0.66
C ALA A 103 -3.57 1.54 1.22
N VAL A 104 -3.78 0.53 0.35
CA VAL A 104 -3.65 -0.87 0.75
C VAL A 104 -2.19 -1.11 1.12
N ALA A 105 -1.94 -1.56 2.35
CA ALA A 105 -0.58 -1.90 2.78
C ALA A 105 0.01 -2.95 1.82
N PRO A 106 1.25 -2.75 1.33
CA PRO A 106 1.86 -3.71 0.42
C PRO A 106 2.01 -5.07 1.10
N LYS A 107 1.78 -6.14 0.35
CA LYS A 107 1.89 -7.53 0.82
C LYS A 107 3.06 -8.20 0.13
N SER A 108 3.79 -9.02 0.88
CA SER A 108 4.85 -9.89 0.35
C SER A 108 5.08 -10.99 1.38
N ALA A 109 4.69 -12.22 1.04
CA ALA A 109 4.88 -13.38 1.89
C ALA A 109 5.00 -14.67 1.07
N PHE A 110 5.81 -15.60 1.56
CA PHE A 110 5.87 -16.96 1.05
C PHE A 110 6.12 -17.96 2.17
N SER A 111 5.73 -19.20 1.92
CA SER A 111 6.11 -20.36 2.71
C SER A 111 6.20 -21.57 1.79
N ALA A 112 7.28 -22.34 1.90
CA ALA A 112 7.51 -23.53 1.10
C ALA A 112 8.18 -24.63 1.93
N LYS A 113 8.07 -25.87 1.49
CA LYS A 113 8.65 -27.04 2.15
C LYS A 113 9.49 -27.91 1.22
N LEU A 114 10.42 -28.66 1.80
CA LEU A 114 11.24 -29.64 1.07
C LEU A 114 10.41 -30.82 0.58
N SER A 115 10.73 -31.31 -0.62
CA SER A 115 10.22 -32.58 -1.12
C SER A 115 10.82 -33.78 -0.36
N GLU A 116 10.03 -34.83 -0.18
CA GLU A 116 10.42 -36.07 0.51
C GLU A 116 11.54 -36.82 -0.24
N SER A 117 11.56 -36.69 -1.57
CA SER A 117 12.39 -37.49 -2.47
C SER A 117 13.56 -36.69 -3.03
N ARG A 118 14.31 -35.96 -2.18
CA ARG A 118 15.55 -35.32 -2.66
C ARG A 118 16.60 -36.38 -2.96
N THR A 119 16.74 -36.70 -4.25
CA THR A 119 17.67 -37.70 -4.78
C THR A 119 19.06 -37.15 -5.13
N SER A 120 19.23 -35.82 -5.17
CA SER A 120 20.49 -35.19 -5.57
C SER A 120 21.16 -34.50 -4.37
N PRO A 121 22.45 -34.79 -4.07
CA PRO A 121 23.18 -34.04 -3.07
C PRO A 121 23.24 -32.56 -3.51
N LEU A 122 22.94 -31.66 -2.57
CA LEU A 122 23.15 -30.23 -2.80
C LEU A 122 24.65 -30.01 -2.95
N ALA A 123 25.09 -29.44 -4.08
CA ALA A 123 26.46 -28.99 -4.17
C ALA A 123 26.68 -27.88 -3.14
N VAL A 124 27.86 -27.85 -2.52
CA VAL A 124 28.23 -26.79 -1.58
C VAL A 124 28.17 -25.46 -2.32
N GLY A 125 27.46 -24.49 -1.77
CA GLY A 125 27.25 -23.18 -2.41
C GLY A 125 25.88 -23.01 -3.07
N ASP A 126 25.16 -24.09 -3.36
CA ASP A 126 23.84 -24.00 -3.99
C ASP A 126 22.74 -23.64 -2.98
N ALA A 127 21.75 -22.90 -3.48
CA ALA A 127 20.55 -22.58 -2.70
C ALA A 127 19.72 -23.84 -2.44
N VAL A 128 19.26 -24.00 -1.21
CA VAL A 128 18.33 -25.05 -0.81
C VAL A 128 16.96 -24.74 -1.40
N ARG A 129 16.53 -25.54 -2.38
CA ARG A 129 15.21 -25.37 -3.03
C ARG A 129 14.06 -25.97 -2.20
N PHE A 130 13.19 -25.15 -1.64
CA PHE A 130 11.94 -25.62 -1.04
C PHE A 130 10.88 -25.64 -2.15
N GLU A 131 10.66 -26.80 -2.77
CA GLU A 131 9.90 -26.90 -4.02
C GLU A 131 8.38 -26.98 -3.81
N LYS A 132 7.92 -27.51 -2.67
CA LYS A 132 6.49 -27.65 -2.37
C LYS A 132 5.96 -26.34 -1.77
N ILE A 133 5.30 -25.51 -2.57
CA ILE A 133 4.72 -24.23 -2.14
C ILE A 133 3.53 -24.45 -1.20
N ILE A 134 3.52 -23.73 -0.08
CA ILE A 134 2.38 -23.61 0.86
C ILE A 134 1.65 -22.28 0.63
N LEU A 135 2.41 -21.19 0.52
CA LEU A 135 1.93 -19.83 0.25
C LEU A 135 2.94 -19.12 -0.65
N ASN A 136 2.49 -18.46 -1.71
CA ASN A 136 3.35 -17.61 -2.56
C ASN A 136 2.51 -16.68 -3.45
N GLU A 137 1.52 -16.00 -2.87
CA GLU A 137 0.51 -15.24 -3.62
C GLU A 137 1.12 -14.17 -4.54
N GLN A 138 2.20 -13.50 -4.10
CA GLN A 138 2.87 -12.45 -4.87
C GLN A 138 3.89 -12.99 -5.89
N GLY A 139 4.24 -14.28 -5.80
CA GLY A 139 5.28 -14.88 -6.63
C GLY A 139 6.68 -14.32 -6.35
N ASP A 140 6.94 -13.84 -5.13
CA ASP A 140 8.23 -13.27 -4.74
C ASP A 140 9.27 -14.36 -4.42
N TYR A 141 8.83 -15.59 -4.14
CA TYR A 141 9.70 -16.76 -4.00
C TYR A 141 9.68 -17.63 -5.25
N ASN A 142 10.86 -18.03 -5.73
CA ASN A 142 11.01 -18.92 -6.87
C ASN A 142 11.44 -20.34 -6.40
N PRO A 143 10.57 -21.36 -6.51
CA PRO A 143 10.88 -22.73 -6.06
C PRO A 143 11.93 -23.45 -6.92
N GLU A 144 12.13 -23.05 -8.18
CA GLU A 144 13.13 -23.65 -9.06
C GLU A 144 14.55 -23.27 -8.66
N THR A 145 14.71 -22.06 -8.11
CA THR A 145 16.00 -21.50 -7.66
C THR A 145 16.18 -21.54 -6.14
N GLY A 146 15.10 -21.65 -5.37
CA GLY A 146 15.14 -21.57 -3.90
C GLY A 146 15.31 -20.15 -3.35
N ARG A 147 15.08 -19.12 -4.17
CA ARG A 147 15.36 -17.72 -3.82
C ARG A 147 14.09 -16.89 -3.69
N PHE A 148 14.03 -16.10 -2.63
CA PHE A 148 13.12 -14.96 -2.51
C PHE A 148 13.75 -13.73 -3.17
N THR A 149 12.96 -12.96 -3.93
CA THR A 149 13.37 -11.69 -4.53
C THR A 149 12.46 -10.58 -4.03
N CYS A 150 13.05 -9.59 -3.35
CA CYS A 150 12.34 -8.47 -2.78
C CYS A 150 11.75 -7.57 -3.87
N ARG A 151 10.47 -7.22 -3.74
CA ARG A 151 9.79 -6.21 -4.58
C ARG A 151 9.34 -4.97 -3.80
N VAL A 152 9.12 -5.11 -2.50
CA VAL A 152 8.66 -4.03 -1.62
C VAL A 152 9.78 -3.67 -0.64
N PRO A 153 10.28 -2.42 -0.61
CA PRO A 153 11.29 -2.04 0.35
C PRO A 153 10.74 -2.11 1.78
N GLY A 154 11.52 -2.67 2.71
CA GLY A 154 11.13 -2.74 4.11
C GLY A 154 11.90 -3.76 4.91
N VAL A 155 11.38 -4.04 6.10
CA VAL A 155 11.94 -5.08 6.99
C VAL A 155 11.15 -6.36 6.84
N TYR A 156 11.87 -7.45 6.62
CA TYR A 156 11.35 -8.79 6.44
C TYR A 156 11.81 -9.70 7.56
N TYR A 157 10.94 -10.64 7.94
CA TYR A 157 11.31 -11.75 8.80
C TYR A 157 11.42 -13.02 7.96
N PHE A 158 12.51 -13.76 8.12
CA PHE A 158 12.71 -15.07 7.51
C PHE A 158 12.88 -16.12 8.61
N ALA A 159 12.29 -17.30 8.40
CA ALA A 159 12.39 -18.43 9.30
C ALA A 159 12.54 -19.74 8.52
N VAL A 160 13.42 -20.60 9.02
CA VAL A 160 13.60 -21.98 8.57
C VAL A 160 13.30 -22.87 9.76
N HIS A 161 12.41 -23.84 9.57
CA HIS A 161 12.18 -24.92 10.52
C HIS A 161 12.54 -26.23 9.83
N ALA A 162 13.66 -26.83 10.23
CA ALA A 162 14.21 -28.01 9.61
C ALA A 162 14.04 -29.24 10.49
N THR A 163 13.66 -30.35 9.88
CA THR A 163 13.86 -31.67 10.46
C THR A 163 15.28 -32.12 10.14
N VAL A 164 16.00 -32.61 11.16
CA VAL A 164 17.41 -33.01 11.07
C VAL A 164 17.52 -34.53 11.22
N TYR A 165 18.06 -35.22 10.22
CA TYR A 165 18.19 -36.67 10.27
C TYR A 165 19.38 -37.19 9.44
N ARG A 166 19.94 -38.33 9.87
CA ARG A 166 21.07 -39.07 9.25
C ARG A 166 22.42 -38.35 9.21
N SER A 167 22.45 -37.03 9.28
CA SER A 167 23.66 -36.22 9.47
C SER A 167 23.32 -34.97 10.29
N SER A 168 24.35 -34.33 10.86
CA SER A 168 24.22 -32.98 11.43
C SER A 168 23.78 -32.00 10.35
N LEU A 169 23.15 -30.90 10.76
CA LEU A 169 22.69 -29.87 9.83
C LEU A 169 23.35 -28.53 10.17
N GLN A 170 23.93 -27.90 9.16
CA GLN A 170 24.30 -26.49 9.21
C GLN A 170 23.77 -25.76 7.98
N PHE A 171 23.07 -24.65 8.19
CA PHE A 171 22.63 -23.80 7.09
C PHE A 171 22.81 -22.33 7.42
N ASP A 172 22.96 -21.54 6.37
CA ASP A 172 23.06 -20.10 6.42
C ASP A 172 21.83 -19.48 5.76
N LEU A 173 21.32 -18.40 6.34
CA LEU A 173 20.47 -17.43 5.65
C LEU A 173 21.38 -16.45 4.92
N ILE A 174 21.23 -16.37 3.61
CA ILE A 174 22.06 -15.56 2.73
C ILE A 174 21.24 -14.37 2.21
N LYS A 175 21.84 -13.18 2.19
CA LYS A 175 21.34 -11.99 1.47
C LYS A 175 22.38 -11.58 0.43
N ASN A 176 22.01 -11.59 -0.84
CA ASN A 176 22.88 -11.19 -1.97
C ASN A 176 24.29 -11.82 -1.93
N GLY A 177 24.39 -13.07 -1.48
CA GLY A 177 25.66 -13.81 -1.39
C GLY A 177 26.39 -13.67 -0.05
N ASN A 178 25.94 -12.78 0.84
CA ASN A 178 26.51 -12.61 2.17
C ASN A 178 25.69 -13.35 3.24
N THR A 179 26.36 -14.06 4.14
CA THR A 179 25.71 -14.72 5.28
C THR A 179 25.16 -13.68 6.25
N VAL A 180 23.86 -13.74 6.50
CA VAL A 180 23.15 -12.91 7.49
C VAL A 180 23.17 -13.59 8.86
N ALA A 181 22.92 -14.90 8.89
CA ALA A 181 22.93 -15.71 10.09
C ALA A 181 23.18 -17.19 9.77
N SER A 182 23.86 -17.88 10.68
CA SER A 182 24.20 -19.31 10.57
C SER A 182 23.59 -20.11 11.72
N TYR A 183 23.11 -21.31 11.43
CA TYR A 183 22.45 -22.18 12.39
C TYR A 183 23.00 -23.60 12.29
N PHE A 184 23.14 -24.26 13.44
CA PHE A 184 23.72 -25.60 13.53
C PHE A 184 22.92 -26.48 14.49
N GLN A 185 22.76 -27.75 14.13
CA GLN A 185 22.24 -28.81 14.98
C GLN A 185 23.08 -30.06 14.81
N ILE A 186 23.60 -30.57 15.92
CA ILE A 186 24.28 -31.86 15.95
C ILE A 186 23.26 -33.00 15.83
N PHE A 187 23.59 -34.01 15.03
CA PHE A 187 22.85 -35.27 14.99
C PHE A 187 23.70 -36.39 15.59
N GLY A 188 23.36 -36.80 16.82
CA GLY A 188 24.09 -37.81 17.58
C GLY A 188 23.82 -39.26 17.15
N ASN A 189 23.53 -39.50 15.87
CA ASN A 189 23.16 -40.80 15.31
C ASN A 189 21.93 -41.45 15.99
N TRP A 190 20.95 -40.64 16.37
CA TRP A 190 19.72 -41.11 17.01
C TRP A 190 18.83 -41.90 16.04
N SER A 191 17.98 -42.79 16.58
CA SER A 191 17.03 -43.56 15.78
C SER A 191 15.84 -42.74 15.25
N LYS A 192 15.71 -41.49 15.69
CA LYS A 192 14.64 -40.56 15.33
C LYS A 192 15.20 -39.19 14.92
N PRO A 193 14.49 -38.44 14.05
CA PRO A 193 14.90 -37.10 13.67
C PRO A 193 14.93 -36.12 14.85
N ALA A 194 15.81 -35.13 14.77
CA ALA A 194 15.85 -33.94 15.62
C ALA A 194 15.25 -32.73 14.86
N SER A 195 15.27 -31.55 15.47
CA SER A 195 14.82 -30.29 14.86
C SER A 195 15.90 -29.21 14.95
N LEU A 196 15.90 -28.30 13.98
CA LEU A 196 16.68 -27.07 13.99
C LEU A 196 15.79 -25.95 13.48
N SER A 197 15.73 -24.83 14.18
CA SER A 197 15.03 -23.64 13.72
C SER A 197 15.97 -22.45 13.74
N GLY A 198 15.86 -21.59 12.74
CA GLY A 198 16.64 -20.37 12.63
C GLY A 198 15.83 -19.30 11.92
N GLY A 199 15.96 -18.05 12.36
CA GLY A 199 15.25 -16.95 11.74
C GLY A 199 15.80 -15.60 12.18
N THR A 200 15.68 -14.61 11.31
CA THR A 200 16.18 -13.26 11.59
C THR A 200 15.38 -12.22 10.82
N LEU A 201 15.45 -10.97 11.32
CA LEU A 201 14.96 -9.81 10.61
C LEU A 201 16.05 -9.30 9.66
N VAL A 202 15.66 -8.89 8.47
CA VAL A 202 16.57 -8.27 7.51
C VAL A 202 15.86 -7.15 6.78
N HIS A 203 16.57 -6.03 6.61
CA HIS A 203 16.12 -4.93 5.77
C HIS A 203 16.44 -5.25 4.31
N LEU A 204 15.47 -5.11 3.42
CA LEU A 204 15.59 -5.38 1.98
C LEU A 204 15.14 -4.19 1.14
N ILE A 205 15.83 -4.00 0.01
CA ILE A 205 15.39 -3.11 -1.07
C ILE A 205 14.98 -3.93 -2.30
N PRO A 206 14.17 -3.38 -3.22
CA PRO A 206 13.77 -4.08 -4.45
C PRO A 206 14.99 -4.62 -5.22
N GLY A 207 14.92 -5.89 -5.59
CA GLY A 207 16.01 -6.62 -6.25
C GLY A 207 16.91 -7.41 -5.30
N ASP A 208 16.92 -7.13 -4.00
CA ASP A 208 17.63 -7.97 -3.02
C ASP A 208 17.07 -9.40 -3.04
N GLN A 209 17.97 -10.38 -2.95
CA GLN A 209 17.64 -11.79 -2.90
C GLN A 209 18.02 -12.42 -1.57
N VAL A 210 17.13 -13.28 -1.05
CA VAL A 210 17.35 -14.05 0.18
C VAL A 210 17.12 -15.54 -0.09
N TRP A 211 18.02 -16.39 0.42
CA TRP A 211 17.88 -17.84 0.32
C TRP A 211 18.55 -18.57 1.48
N VAL A 212 18.29 -19.87 1.56
CA VAL A 212 18.96 -20.78 2.49
C VAL A 212 20.06 -21.50 1.73
N GLN A 213 21.25 -21.61 2.32
CA GLN A 213 22.38 -22.29 1.71
C GLN A 213 23.03 -23.25 2.70
N MET A 214 23.57 -24.36 2.19
CA MET A 214 24.38 -25.27 2.99
C MET A 214 25.74 -24.62 3.29
N ALA A 215 26.07 -24.45 4.57
CA ALA A 215 27.33 -23.80 4.97
C ALA A 215 28.54 -24.70 4.71
N LEU A 216 28.40 -26.00 4.95
CA LEU A 216 29.47 -27.01 4.80
C LEU A 216 28.90 -28.27 4.15
N GLY A 217 29.68 -28.91 3.28
CA GLY A 217 29.27 -30.11 2.54
C GLY A 217 29.07 -31.37 3.39
N GLU A 218 29.55 -31.37 4.64
CA GLU A 218 29.44 -32.51 5.56
C GLU A 218 28.16 -32.44 6.42
N TYR A 219 27.56 -31.25 6.58
CA TYR A 219 26.43 -31.02 7.48
C TYR A 219 25.12 -30.84 6.72
N THR A 220 24.76 -31.85 5.92
CA THR A 220 23.61 -31.83 4.99
C THR A 220 22.34 -32.46 5.54
N GLY A 221 22.16 -32.50 6.87
CA GLY A 221 21.10 -33.22 7.56
C GLY A 221 19.64 -32.77 7.31
N PHE A 222 19.35 -31.93 6.31
CA PHE A 222 17.98 -31.55 5.96
C PHE A 222 17.16 -32.79 5.62
N TYR A 223 15.97 -32.90 6.22
CA TYR A 223 15.11 -34.06 6.05
C TYR A 223 13.64 -33.67 5.89
N SER A 224 12.90 -34.48 5.13
CA SER A 224 11.45 -34.37 4.96
C SER A 224 10.89 -35.77 4.72
N SER A 225 9.71 -36.07 5.27
CA SER A 225 9.03 -37.35 5.13
C SER A 225 7.51 -37.13 5.14
N SER A 226 6.73 -38.20 4.97
CA SER A 226 5.27 -38.12 5.08
C SER A 226 4.75 -37.62 6.43
N LYS A 227 5.60 -37.59 7.48
CA LYS A 227 5.23 -37.14 8.84
C LYS A 227 6.09 -36.00 9.39
N THR A 228 7.07 -35.52 8.64
CA THR A 228 8.00 -34.47 9.11
C THR A 228 8.33 -33.55 7.96
N ASP A 229 8.28 -32.24 8.18
CA ASP A 229 8.58 -31.26 7.15
C ASP A 229 9.85 -30.47 7.49
N SER A 230 10.50 -29.94 6.46
CA SER A 230 11.44 -28.83 6.58
C SER A 230 10.90 -27.67 5.77
N THR A 231 10.71 -26.51 6.40
CA THR A 231 10.05 -25.34 5.81
C THR A 231 10.97 -24.13 5.76
N PHE A 232 10.71 -23.26 4.80
CA PHE A 232 11.29 -21.92 4.68
C PHE A 232 10.16 -20.92 4.44
N THR A 233 10.10 -19.90 5.28
CA THR A 233 9.04 -18.90 5.31
C THR A 233 9.67 -17.52 5.36
N GLY A 234 9.08 -16.55 4.66
CA GLY A 234 9.48 -15.15 4.76
C GLY A 234 8.31 -14.23 4.48
N PHE A 235 8.26 -13.10 5.18
CA PHE A 235 7.21 -12.09 4.98
C PHE A 235 7.66 -10.69 5.36
N LEU A 236 7.04 -9.69 4.72
CA LEU A 236 7.19 -8.27 5.04
C LEU A 236 6.55 -7.98 6.40
N VAL A 237 7.32 -7.38 7.29
CA VAL A 237 6.86 -6.93 8.61
C VAL A 237 6.32 -5.50 8.53
N TYR A 238 7.09 -4.60 7.91
CA TYR A 238 6.67 -3.23 7.61
C TYR A 238 7.42 -2.69 6.39
N SER A 239 6.74 -1.88 5.58
CA SER A 239 7.31 -1.24 4.39
C SER A 239 7.89 0.12 4.69
N ASP A 240 8.95 0.48 3.97
CA ASP A 240 9.54 1.84 4.03
C ASP A 240 8.85 2.84 3.08
N TRP A 241 7.78 2.42 2.40
CA TRP A 241 7.07 3.28 1.46
C TRP A 241 6.43 4.46 2.22
N LYS A 242 7.05 5.64 2.09
CA LYS A 242 6.68 6.86 2.84
C LYS A 242 5.29 7.42 2.51
N ASN A 243 4.62 6.91 1.47
CA ASN A 243 3.25 7.30 1.09
C ASN A 243 2.18 6.26 1.49
N SER A 244 2.54 5.20 2.22
CA SER A 244 1.55 4.34 2.85
C SER A 244 1.02 5.06 4.08
N ALA A 245 -0.14 5.70 3.95
CA ALA A 245 -0.85 6.48 4.96
C ALA A 245 -1.31 5.62 6.16
N VAL A 246 -0.36 5.03 6.89
CA VAL A 246 -0.66 4.23 8.07
C VAL A 246 -0.31 5.01 9.34
N PHE A 247 0.82 5.73 9.44
CA PHE A 247 1.04 6.70 10.53
C PHE A 247 2.12 7.72 10.13
N ALA A 248 1.72 8.92 9.72
CA ALA A 248 2.57 10.11 9.73
C ALA A 248 1.71 11.34 10.01
#